data_AF-A0A8H7Q5G6-F1
#
_entry.id   AF-A0A8H7Q5G6-F1
#
_cell.length_a   1.000
_cell.length_b   1.000
_cell.length_c   1.000
_cell.angle_alpha   90.00
_cell.angle_beta   90.00
_cell.angle_gamma   90.00
#
_symmetry.space_group_name_H-M   'P 1'
#
loop_
_entity.id
_entity.type
_entity.pdbx_description
1 polymer ?
#
loop_
_entity_poly.entity_id
_entity_poly.type
_entity_poly.pdbx_seq_one_letter_code
_entity_poly.pdbx_strand_id
1 'polypeptide(L)'
;MNNTKLLSAGSRIYAKKRKQKQETVDRIDFDFDARQEFLTGFHKRKLDRKKKAREIAIERDRVDRLQARAEAREERQRLADQNMTQMAALLKQQHKLEQGDDEADEEDGDDVKFDSDEEVEAAEPAAKLEPAVKEFATSTSLTTVTVIQDLELDDSYQSSTSNKRKAEDDIPQEDGDGDETKKIPSNSKEKPSKKFAPKAPKKKFRYETKAIRNTNQSKAKNAKFKRKDDFKKGGDAKRGGDSKRGGDSKRGGGKGKRR
;
A
#
# COMPACT_ATOMS: atom_id res chain seq x y z
N MET A 1 19.05 31.10 -10.17
CA MET A 1 18.05 31.48 -9.14
C MET A 1 17.22 32.62 -9.69
N ASN A 2 15.88 32.55 -9.64
CA ASN A 2 15.05 33.58 -10.27
C ASN A 2 14.78 34.72 -9.28
N ASN A 3 15.46 35.85 -9.46
CA ASN A 3 15.37 37.03 -8.58
C ASN A 3 13.93 37.55 -8.43
N THR A 4 13.12 37.43 -9.48
CA THR A 4 11.68 37.77 -9.45
C THR A 4 10.89 36.94 -8.43
N LYS A 5 11.25 35.66 -8.23
CA LYS A 5 10.60 34.80 -7.23
C LYS A 5 11.03 35.15 -5.81
N LEU A 6 12.29 35.56 -5.61
CA LEU A 6 12.81 36.00 -4.31
C LEU A 6 12.19 37.32 -3.87
N LEU A 7 12.14 38.30 -4.77
CA LEU A 7 11.59 39.63 -4.48
C LEU A 7 10.05 39.61 -4.36
N SER A 8 9.34 38.73 -5.09
CA SER A 8 7.87 38.56 -4.96
C SER A 8 7.44 37.54 -3.90
N ALA A 9 8.38 36.89 -3.20
CA ALA A 9 8.03 35.92 -2.17
C ALA A 9 7.21 36.57 -1.04
N GLY A 10 7.60 37.78 -0.62
CA GLY A 10 6.89 38.55 0.39
C GLY A 10 5.46 38.87 -0.02
N SER A 11 5.26 39.45 -1.21
CA SER A 11 3.92 39.81 -1.70
C SER A 11 3.00 38.61 -1.85
N ARG A 12 3.53 37.45 -2.29
CA ARG A 12 2.78 36.18 -2.34
C ARG A 12 2.37 35.70 -0.95
N ILE A 13 3.24 35.82 0.05
CA ILE A 13 2.92 35.45 1.44
C ILE A 13 1.81 36.36 1.98
N TYR A 14 1.89 37.68 1.77
CA TYR A 14 0.85 38.62 2.21
C TYR A 14 -0.47 38.42 1.45
N ALA A 15 -0.43 38.09 0.16
CA ALA A 15 -1.62 37.74 -0.60
C ALA A 15 -2.28 36.46 -0.02
N LYS A 16 -1.49 35.43 0.28
CA LYS A 16 -1.99 34.21 0.94
C LYS A 16 -2.60 34.50 2.30
N LYS A 17 -1.95 35.30 3.14
CA LYS A 17 -2.46 35.69 4.47
C LYS A 17 -3.77 36.48 4.37
N ARG A 18 -3.92 37.36 3.37
CA ARG A 18 -5.16 38.10 3.13
C ARG A 18 -6.30 37.18 2.71
N LYS A 19 -6.04 36.24 1.78
CA LYS A 19 -7.01 35.21 1.39
C LYS A 19 -7.43 34.35 2.57
N GLN A 20 -6.48 33.89 3.38
CA GLN A 20 -6.78 33.12 4.59
C GLN A 20 -7.68 33.87 5.58
N LYS A 21 -7.49 35.19 5.74
CA LYS A 21 -8.36 36.04 6.58
C LYS A 21 -9.75 36.32 5.97
N GLN A 22 -9.91 36.17 4.66
CA GLN A 22 -11.21 36.27 4.00
C GLN A 22 -11.95 34.93 4.03
N GLU A 23 -11.22 33.82 3.97
CA GLU A 23 -11.75 32.45 4.06
C GLU A 23 -12.03 32.03 5.52
N THR A 24 -11.53 32.75 6.52
CA THR A 24 -11.93 32.52 7.92
C THR A 24 -13.39 32.89 8.09
N VAL A 25 -14.20 31.87 8.39
CA VAL A 25 -15.64 32.01 8.62
C VAL A 25 -15.88 32.87 9.86
N ASP A 26 -16.74 33.90 9.74
CA ASP A 26 -17.03 34.86 10.81
C ASP A 26 -17.75 34.23 12.03
N ARG A 27 -18.53 33.18 11.80
CA ARG A 27 -19.30 32.45 12.83
C ARG A 27 -19.24 30.94 12.59
N ILE A 28 -19.10 30.18 13.67
CA ILE A 28 -19.09 28.71 13.63
C ILE A 28 -20.40 28.25 14.27
N ASP A 29 -21.34 27.85 13.43
CA ASP A 29 -22.60 27.24 13.87
C ASP A 29 -22.39 25.72 14.04
N PHE A 30 -22.73 25.21 15.22
CA PHE A 30 -22.62 23.79 15.51
C PHE A 30 -23.96 23.12 15.23
N ASP A 31 -24.01 22.36 14.13
CA ASP A 31 -25.12 21.46 13.87
C ASP A 31 -25.05 20.26 14.84
N PHE A 32 -26.08 20.13 15.67
CA PHE A 32 -26.18 19.07 16.66
C PHE A 32 -26.37 17.70 16.01
N ASP A 33 -27.04 17.64 14.86
CA ASP A 33 -27.31 16.39 14.15
C ASP A 33 -26.02 15.86 13.52
N ALA A 34 -25.28 16.72 12.83
CA ALA A 34 -23.93 16.40 12.33
C ALA A 34 -22.98 15.97 13.48
N ARG A 35 -23.11 16.57 14.67
CA ARG A 35 -22.34 16.17 15.86
C ARG A 35 -22.75 14.78 16.35
N GLN A 36 -24.05 14.47 16.39
CA GLN A 36 -24.52 13.14 16.77
C GLN A 36 -24.04 12.08 15.78
N GLU A 37 -24.15 12.33 14.47
CA GLU A 37 -23.59 11.45 13.43
C GLU A 37 -22.07 11.31 13.53
N PHE A 38 -21.37 12.38 13.88
CA PHE A 38 -19.94 12.29 14.14
C PHE A 38 -19.64 11.44 15.38
N LEU A 39 -20.42 11.52 16.45
CA LEU A 39 -20.17 10.71 17.64
C LEU A 39 -20.59 9.25 17.49
N THR A 40 -21.64 8.93 16.73
CA THR A 40 -22.14 7.55 16.58
C THR A 40 -21.64 6.87 15.30
N GLY A 41 -21.34 7.64 14.26
CA GLY A 41 -20.93 7.17 12.93
C GLY A 41 -19.49 6.66 12.81
N PHE A 42 -18.87 6.17 13.88
CA PHE A 42 -17.51 5.60 13.84
C PHE A 42 -17.40 4.44 12.86
N HIS A 43 -18.43 3.60 12.75
CA HIS A 43 -18.48 2.51 11.77
C HIS A 43 -18.51 3.06 10.34
N LYS A 44 -19.38 4.03 10.06
CA LYS A 44 -19.46 4.74 8.77
C LYS A 44 -18.09 5.31 8.37
N ARG A 45 -17.45 6.10 9.25
CA ARG A 45 -16.10 6.63 9.01
C ARG A 45 -15.04 5.56 8.80
N LYS A 46 -15.13 4.43 9.50
CA LYS A 46 -14.19 3.32 9.32
C LYS A 46 -14.37 2.69 7.94
N LEU A 47 -15.60 2.48 7.48
CA LEU A 47 -15.89 2.03 6.13
C LEU A 47 -15.43 3.03 5.08
N ASP A 48 -15.70 4.32 5.28
CA ASP A 48 -15.31 5.38 4.35
C ASP A 48 -13.78 5.47 4.22
N ARG A 49 -13.05 5.36 5.33
CA ARG A 49 -11.58 5.28 5.28
C ARG A 49 -11.10 4.07 4.49
N LYS A 50 -11.73 2.91 4.66
CA LYS A 50 -11.41 1.70 3.88
C LYS A 50 -11.76 1.86 2.40
N LYS A 51 -12.85 2.56 2.07
CA LYS A 51 -13.25 2.86 0.68
C LYS A 51 -12.25 3.83 0.03
N LYS A 52 -11.98 4.97 0.67
CA LYS A 52 -10.98 5.95 0.22
C LYS A 52 -9.59 5.34 0.04
N ALA A 53 -9.16 4.46 0.96
CA ALA A 53 -7.88 3.78 0.81
C ALA A 53 -7.84 2.86 -0.43
N ARG A 54 -8.95 2.19 -0.76
CA ARG A 54 -9.08 1.39 -1.99
C ARG A 54 -9.13 2.27 -3.23
N GLU A 55 -9.91 3.34 -3.22
CA GLU A 55 -10.01 4.31 -4.32
C GLU A 55 -8.63 4.89 -4.65
N ILE A 56 -7.88 5.36 -3.65
CA ILE A 56 -6.53 5.90 -3.84
C ILE A 56 -5.57 4.83 -4.39
N ALA A 57 -5.70 3.56 -3.99
CA ALA A 57 -4.87 2.48 -4.52
C ALA A 57 -5.19 2.24 -6.00
N ILE A 58 -6.47 2.17 -6.36
CA ILE A 58 -6.93 2.00 -7.75
C ILE A 58 -6.48 3.18 -8.62
N GLU A 59 -6.59 4.40 -8.13
CA GLU A 59 -6.12 5.60 -8.84
C GLU A 59 -4.62 5.58 -9.09
N ARG A 60 -3.83 5.17 -8.09
CA ARG A 60 -2.37 5.00 -8.26
C ARG A 60 -2.05 3.92 -9.27
N ASP A 61 -2.65 2.74 -9.16
CA ASP A 61 -2.42 1.64 -10.09
C ASP A 61 -2.78 2.05 -11.54
N ARG A 62 -3.85 2.84 -11.71
CA ARG A 62 -4.24 3.38 -13.02
C ARG A 62 -3.19 4.36 -13.56
N VAL A 63 -2.72 5.29 -12.74
CA VAL A 63 -1.69 6.26 -13.12
C VAL A 63 -0.39 5.54 -13.47
N ASP A 64 0.03 4.59 -12.65
CA ASP A 64 1.26 3.81 -12.86
C ASP A 64 1.18 2.98 -14.14
N ARG A 65 0.03 2.35 -14.44
CA ARG A 65 -0.20 1.65 -15.73
C ARG A 65 -0.15 2.59 -16.93
N LEU A 66 -0.72 3.79 -16.82
CA LEU A 66 -0.69 4.77 -17.89
C LEU A 66 0.73 5.28 -18.14
N GLN A 67 1.49 5.55 -17.06
CA GLN A 67 2.89 5.94 -17.14
C GLN A 67 3.75 4.83 -17.77
N ALA A 68 3.63 3.59 -17.29
CA ALA A 68 4.34 2.46 -17.88
C ALA A 68 4.01 2.26 -19.37
N ARG A 69 2.76 2.47 -19.78
CA ARG A 69 2.36 2.40 -21.19
C ARG A 69 2.95 3.55 -22.01
N ALA A 70 3.02 4.75 -21.44
CA ALA A 70 3.63 5.90 -22.10
C ALA A 70 5.14 5.69 -22.28
N GLU A 71 5.83 5.24 -21.22
CA GLU A 71 7.25 4.90 -21.23
C GLU A 71 7.55 3.81 -22.27
N ALA A 72 6.78 2.72 -22.30
CA ALA A 72 6.97 1.66 -23.29
C ALA A 72 6.76 2.12 -24.75
N ARG A 73 5.87 3.10 -24.98
CA ARG A 73 5.68 3.70 -26.31
C ARG A 73 6.85 4.61 -26.67
N GLU A 74 7.31 5.45 -25.75
CA GLU A 74 8.46 6.32 -25.94
C GLU A 74 9.75 5.51 -26.18
N GLU A 75 9.95 4.42 -25.44
CA GLU A 75 11.06 3.49 -25.66
C GLU A 75 10.99 2.86 -27.04
N ARG A 76 9.81 2.41 -27.48
CA ARG A 76 9.62 1.84 -28.82
C ARG A 76 9.91 2.87 -29.93
N GLN A 77 9.46 4.11 -29.76
CA GLN A 77 9.73 5.20 -30.71
C GLN A 77 11.23 5.49 -30.76
N ARG A 78 11.89 5.64 -29.60
CA ARG A 78 13.34 5.84 -29.54
C ARG A 78 14.13 4.72 -30.22
N LEU A 79 13.74 3.46 -30.01
CA LEU A 79 14.38 2.33 -30.67
C LEU A 79 14.14 2.35 -32.19
N ALA A 80 12.94 2.73 -32.64
CA ALA A 80 12.65 2.89 -34.06
C ALA A 80 13.52 4.00 -34.68
N ASP A 81 13.61 5.17 -34.03
CA ASP A 81 14.44 6.29 -34.49
C ASP A 81 15.94 5.91 -34.52
N GLN A 82 16.41 5.18 -33.51
CA GLN A 82 17.79 4.64 -33.49
C GLN A 82 18.03 3.66 -34.63
N ASN A 83 17.09 2.76 -34.90
CA ASN A 83 17.21 1.80 -36.01
C ASN A 83 17.17 2.50 -37.37
N MET A 84 16.30 3.50 -37.55
CA MET A 84 16.23 4.31 -38.77
C MET A 84 17.51 5.10 -39.00
N THR A 85 18.05 5.76 -37.96
CA THR A 85 19.32 6.50 -38.06
C THR A 85 20.49 5.57 -38.34
N GLN A 86 20.54 4.38 -37.74
CA GLN A 86 21.55 3.37 -38.04
C GLN A 86 21.44 2.85 -39.47
N MET A 87 20.23 2.52 -39.95
CA MET A 87 20.01 2.10 -41.35
C MET A 87 20.38 3.20 -42.34
N ALA A 88 19.97 4.45 -42.09
CA ALA A 88 20.32 5.59 -42.94
C ALA A 88 21.85 5.79 -42.99
N ALA A 89 22.55 5.63 -41.86
CA ALA A 89 24.01 5.71 -41.80
C ALA A 89 24.68 4.58 -42.61
N LEU A 90 24.17 3.34 -42.52
CA LEU A 90 24.67 2.21 -43.31
C LEU A 90 24.43 2.40 -44.81
N LEU A 91 23.23 2.84 -45.21
CA LEU A 91 22.92 3.16 -46.61
C LEU A 91 23.82 4.28 -47.13
N LYS A 92 24.03 5.34 -46.35
CA LYS A 92 24.95 6.44 -46.71
C LYS A 92 26.39 5.95 -46.87
N GLN A 93 26.85 5.02 -46.02
CA GLN A 93 28.17 4.41 -46.16
C GLN A 93 28.28 3.53 -47.41
N GLN A 94 27.24 2.74 -47.72
CA GLN A 94 27.19 1.92 -48.94
C GLN A 94 27.20 2.79 -50.19
N HIS A 95 26.36 3.82 -50.26
CA HIS A 95 26.34 4.78 -51.37
C HIS A 95 27.70 5.47 -51.53
N LYS A 96 28.37 5.85 -50.44
CA LYS A 96 29.72 6.45 -50.50
C LYS A 96 30.80 5.47 -51.01
N LEU A 97 30.64 4.17 -50.80
CA LEU A 97 31.57 3.15 -51.31
C LEU A 97 31.30 2.79 -52.77
N GLU A 98 30.04 2.88 -53.21
CA GLU A 98 29.61 2.52 -54.57
C GLU A 98 29.76 3.69 -55.55
N GLN A 99 29.53 4.93 -55.11
CA GLN A 99 29.85 6.16 -55.83
C GLN A 99 31.18 6.70 -55.29
N GLY A 100 32.29 6.27 -55.88
CA GLY A 100 33.62 6.74 -55.50
C GLY A 100 33.73 8.27 -55.63
N ASP A 101 33.93 8.94 -54.49
CA ASP A 101 34.53 10.27 -54.31
C ASP A 101 34.31 11.29 -55.47
N ASP A 102 33.06 11.60 -55.80
CA ASP A 102 32.73 12.84 -56.52
C ASP A 102 31.92 13.76 -55.59
N GLU A 103 32.59 14.83 -55.15
CA GLU A 103 32.02 15.95 -54.41
C GLU A 103 31.02 16.75 -55.28
N ALA A 104 29.74 16.68 -54.93
CA ALA A 104 28.72 17.71 -55.20
C ALA A 104 27.51 17.38 -54.30
N ASP A 105 27.29 18.15 -53.23
CA ASP A 105 26.34 19.27 -53.24
C ASP A 105 24.89 18.83 -53.48
N GLU A 106 24.07 18.80 -52.44
CA GLU A 106 22.87 19.63 -52.42
C GLU A 106 22.23 19.62 -51.03
N GLU A 107 22.19 20.83 -50.49
CA GLU A 107 21.36 21.29 -49.39
C GLU A 107 19.87 21.11 -49.75
N ASP A 108 19.31 19.91 -49.58
CA ASP A 108 17.85 19.72 -49.69
C ASP A 108 17.20 19.91 -48.32
N GLY A 109 16.89 21.17 -48.04
CA GLY A 109 15.97 21.57 -47.00
C GLY A 109 14.54 21.24 -47.40
N ASP A 110 14.14 19.97 -47.23
CA ASP A 110 12.72 19.61 -47.30
C ASP A 110 12.12 19.67 -45.88
N ASP A 111 11.50 20.83 -45.59
CA ASP A 111 10.62 21.07 -44.45
C ASP A 111 9.36 20.19 -44.61
N VAL A 112 9.49 18.89 -44.32
CA VAL A 112 8.33 18.00 -44.22
C VAL A 112 7.59 18.33 -42.94
N LYS A 113 6.75 19.36 -43.01
CA LYS A 113 5.64 19.58 -42.08
C LYS A 113 4.79 18.31 -42.06
N PHE A 114 5.03 17.48 -41.06
CA PHE A 114 4.11 16.44 -40.65
C PHE A 114 2.88 17.12 -40.05
N ASP A 115 1.94 17.46 -40.92
CA ASP A 115 0.65 18.04 -40.55
C ASP A 115 -0.11 16.98 -39.75
N SER A 116 -0.23 17.26 -38.46
CA SER A 116 -0.92 16.46 -37.47
C SER A 116 -2.40 16.76 -37.56
N ASP A 117 -3.09 16.23 -38.55
CA ASP A 117 -4.56 16.16 -38.54
C ASP A 117 -5.06 15.02 -39.43
N GLU A 118 -4.91 13.78 -38.95
CA GLU A 118 -5.68 12.66 -39.47
C GLU A 118 -6.57 12.14 -38.33
N GLU A 119 -7.77 12.69 -38.37
CA GLU A 119 -9.03 12.22 -37.83
C GLU A 119 -9.02 10.71 -37.58
N VAL A 120 -8.92 10.33 -36.30
CA VAL A 120 -9.07 8.94 -35.86
C VAL A 120 -10.55 8.58 -35.98
N GLU A 121 -10.93 8.19 -37.19
CA GLU A 121 -12.16 7.50 -37.53
C GLU A 121 -12.45 6.45 -36.45
N ALA A 122 -13.66 6.56 -35.91
CA ALA A 122 -14.16 5.76 -34.82
C ALA A 122 -14.00 4.27 -35.15
N ALA A 123 -13.12 3.59 -34.41
CA ALA A 123 -13.05 2.14 -34.41
C ALA A 123 -14.45 1.57 -34.12
N GLU A 124 -14.99 0.90 -35.13
CA GLU A 124 -16.24 0.16 -35.07
C GLU A 124 -16.30 -0.73 -33.81
N PRO A 125 -17.45 -0.82 -33.13
CA PRO A 125 -17.58 -1.69 -31.97
C PRO A 125 -17.39 -3.13 -32.41
N ALA A 126 -16.38 -3.78 -31.83
CA ALA A 126 -16.08 -5.19 -31.92
C ALA A 126 -17.36 -6.03 -32.05
N ALA A 127 -17.45 -6.78 -33.15
CA ALA A 127 -18.49 -7.75 -33.39
C ALA A 127 -18.66 -8.63 -32.15
N LYS A 128 -19.84 -8.57 -31.53
CA LYS A 128 -20.24 -9.48 -30.46
C LYS A 128 -20.21 -10.90 -31.02
N LEU A 129 -19.17 -11.65 -30.66
CA LEU A 129 -19.09 -13.09 -30.89
C LEU A 129 -20.25 -13.73 -30.12
N GLU A 130 -21.18 -14.37 -30.83
CA GLU A 130 -22.28 -15.06 -30.18
C GLU A 130 -21.77 -16.23 -29.33
N PRO A 131 -22.31 -16.44 -28.12
CA PRO A 131 -21.85 -17.50 -27.23
C PRO A 131 -22.10 -18.87 -27.87
N ALA A 132 -21.04 -19.65 -28.05
CA ALA A 132 -21.15 -21.01 -28.56
C ALA A 132 -21.88 -21.90 -27.53
N VAL A 133 -23.12 -22.29 -27.86
CA VAL A 133 -23.94 -23.21 -27.06
C VAL A 133 -23.67 -24.64 -27.50
N LYS A 134 -23.27 -25.51 -26.57
CA LYS A 134 -23.14 -26.95 -26.83
C LYS A 134 -24.13 -27.73 -25.96
N GLU A 135 -24.89 -28.60 -26.59
CA GLU A 135 -25.87 -29.45 -25.91
C GLU A 135 -25.28 -30.83 -25.65
N PHE A 136 -25.37 -31.30 -24.41
CA PHE A 136 -24.91 -32.63 -24.00
C PHE A 136 -26.10 -33.43 -23.49
N ALA A 137 -26.32 -34.59 -24.11
CA ALA A 137 -27.37 -35.53 -23.74
C ALA A 137 -26.76 -36.72 -22.99
N THR A 138 -27.17 -36.90 -21.74
CA THR A 138 -27.00 -38.16 -21.00
C THR A 138 -28.31 -38.93 -20.97
N SER A 139 -28.25 -40.24 -20.70
CA SER A 139 -29.43 -41.14 -20.74
C SER A 139 -30.59 -40.73 -19.82
N THR A 140 -30.34 -39.83 -18.86
CA THR A 140 -31.32 -39.35 -17.88
C THR A 140 -31.52 -37.83 -17.89
N SER A 141 -30.74 -37.04 -18.65
CA SER A 141 -30.89 -35.57 -18.69
C SER A 141 -30.19 -34.93 -19.89
N LEU A 142 -30.79 -33.84 -20.38
CA LEU A 142 -30.23 -32.93 -21.38
C LEU A 142 -29.72 -31.67 -20.67
N THR A 143 -28.44 -31.35 -20.87
CA THR A 143 -27.78 -30.19 -20.26
C THR A 143 -27.13 -29.33 -21.34
N THR A 144 -27.38 -28.03 -21.30
CA THR A 144 -26.86 -27.07 -22.28
C THR A 144 -25.78 -26.20 -21.61
N VAL A 145 -24.59 -26.15 -22.21
CA VAL A 145 -23.44 -25.38 -21.70
C VAL A 145 -23.12 -24.23 -22.65
N THR A 146 -23.23 -23.00 -22.14
CA THR A 146 -22.81 -21.75 -22.81
C THR A 146 -21.42 -21.34 -22.36
N VAL A 147 -20.46 -21.24 -23.29
CA VAL A 147 -19.11 -20.76 -23.01
C VAL A 147 -19.04 -19.25 -23.30
N ILE A 148 -18.79 -18.44 -22.27
CA ILE A 148 -18.57 -16.99 -22.38
C ILE A 148 -17.06 -16.74 -22.29
N GLN A 149 -16.43 -16.31 -23.38
CA GLN A 149 -14.97 -16.14 -23.47
C GLN A 149 -14.41 -14.93 -22.71
N ASP A 150 -15.27 -13.99 -22.27
CA ASP A 150 -14.82 -12.73 -21.65
C ASP A 150 -14.58 -12.84 -20.13
N LEU A 151 -14.71 -14.03 -19.56
CA LEU A 151 -14.30 -14.31 -18.18
C LEU A 151 -12.80 -14.63 -18.17
N GLU A 152 -11.95 -13.61 -18.04
CA GLU A 152 -10.53 -13.79 -17.68
C GLU A 152 -10.43 -14.45 -16.29
N LEU A 153 -10.47 -15.79 -16.26
CA LEU A 153 -10.12 -16.58 -15.10
C LEU A 153 -8.59 -16.52 -14.95
N ASP A 154 -8.13 -15.62 -14.09
CA ASP A 154 -6.74 -15.55 -13.64
C ASP A 154 -6.28 -16.93 -13.14
N ASP A 155 -5.16 -17.44 -13.67
CA ASP A 155 -4.54 -18.75 -13.35
C ASP A 155 -4.21 -18.93 -11.85
N SER A 156 -4.43 -17.89 -11.04
CA SER A 156 -4.40 -17.92 -9.58
C SER A 156 -5.31 -19.00 -8.96
N TYR A 157 -6.39 -19.42 -9.64
CA TYR A 157 -7.35 -20.36 -9.04
C TYR A 157 -6.85 -21.81 -8.94
N GLN A 158 -5.85 -22.23 -9.74
CA GLN A 158 -5.31 -23.60 -9.68
C GLN A 158 -4.26 -23.81 -8.56
N SER A 159 -3.85 -22.74 -7.88
CA SER A 159 -2.85 -22.79 -6.80
C SER A 159 -3.41 -23.12 -5.41
N SER A 160 -4.73 -23.18 -5.20
CA SER A 160 -5.32 -23.24 -3.85
C SER A 160 -5.63 -24.64 -3.31
N THR A 161 -5.37 -25.72 -4.04
CA THR A 161 -5.78 -27.09 -3.64
C THR A 161 -4.90 -27.77 -2.58
N SER A 162 -3.96 -27.06 -1.94
CA SER A 162 -3.15 -27.62 -0.83
C SER A 162 -3.25 -26.88 0.51
N ASN A 163 -4.28 -26.06 0.74
CA ASN A 163 -4.53 -25.51 2.09
C ASN A 163 -6.03 -25.49 2.44
N LYS A 164 -6.52 -26.64 2.90
CA LYS A 164 -7.85 -26.78 3.51
C LYS A 164 -7.85 -26.10 4.89
N ARG A 165 -8.21 -24.82 4.95
CA ARG A 165 -8.67 -24.16 6.18
C ARG A 165 -10.15 -23.85 6.01
N LYS A 166 -10.95 -24.44 6.89
CA LYS A 166 -12.39 -24.20 7.02
C LYS A 166 -12.64 -22.69 7.18
N ALA A 167 -13.47 -22.13 6.31
CA ALA A 167 -14.17 -20.88 6.53
C ALA A 167 -15.66 -21.25 6.44
N GLU A 168 -16.30 -21.39 7.60
CA GLU A 168 -17.74 -21.41 7.70
C GLU A 168 -18.23 -19.96 7.71
N ASP A 169 -19.34 -19.74 7.01
CA ASP A 169 -20.10 -18.51 6.96
C ASP A 169 -20.60 -18.14 8.35
N ASP A 170 -20.22 -16.95 8.83
CA ASP A 170 -20.79 -16.36 10.06
C ASP A 170 -21.60 -15.12 9.65
N ILE A 171 -22.90 -15.35 9.45
CA ILE A 171 -23.94 -14.33 9.44
C ILE A 171 -24.35 -14.12 10.91
N PRO A 172 -24.17 -12.93 11.52
CA PRO A 172 -24.75 -12.68 12.84
C PRO A 172 -26.20 -12.23 12.64
N GLN A 173 -27.12 -13.16 12.91
CA GLN A 173 -28.52 -12.90 13.17
C GLN A 173 -28.66 -12.20 14.53
N GLU A 174 -29.54 -11.20 14.58
CA GLU A 174 -29.96 -10.52 15.81
C GLU A 174 -30.66 -11.51 16.74
N ASP A 175 -30.26 -11.50 18.02
CA ASP A 175 -31.16 -11.80 19.13
C ASP A 175 -30.76 -10.91 20.31
N GLY A 176 -31.78 -10.28 20.90
CA GLY A 176 -31.67 -9.42 22.05
C GLY A 176 -31.67 -10.17 23.39
N ASP A 177 -31.65 -9.33 24.42
CA ASP A 177 -31.88 -9.61 25.84
C ASP A 177 -30.71 -10.16 26.67
N GLY A 178 -30.47 -9.50 27.81
CA GLY A 178 -29.39 -9.84 28.74
C GLY A 178 -28.80 -8.64 29.47
N ASP A 179 -29.62 -7.98 30.29
CA ASP A 179 -29.21 -7.16 31.42
C ASP A 179 -28.07 -7.81 32.23
N GLU A 180 -26.91 -7.17 32.33
CA GLU A 180 -26.02 -7.32 33.49
C GLU A 180 -25.21 -6.04 33.70
N THR A 181 -25.73 -5.22 34.61
CA THR A 181 -25.06 -4.10 35.27
C THR A 181 -23.70 -4.51 35.87
N LYS A 182 -22.60 -4.19 35.18
CA LYS A 182 -21.26 -4.28 35.77
C LYS A 182 -21.06 -3.16 36.79
N LYS A 183 -21.33 -3.51 38.05
CA LYS A 183 -21.08 -2.73 39.26
C LYS A 183 -19.62 -2.25 39.30
N ILE A 184 -19.46 -0.94 39.40
CA ILE A 184 -18.21 -0.24 39.71
C ILE A 184 -17.90 -0.52 41.20
N PRO A 185 -16.73 -1.08 41.58
CA PRO A 185 -16.40 -1.22 42.99
C PRO A 185 -15.99 0.15 43.57
N SER A 186 -16.93 0.79 44.26
CA SER A 186 -16.67 1.92 45.16
C SER A 186 -15.97 1.42 46.43
N ASN A 187 -14.65 1.55 46.49
CA ASN A 187 -13.90 1.26 47.72
C ASN A 187 -13.49 2.57 48.40
N SER A 188 -14.42 3.18 49.13
CA SER A 188 -14.16 4.24 50.09
C SER A 188 -13.85 3.61 51.45
N LYS A 189 -12.57 3.36 51.72
CA LYS A 189 -12.07 3.18 53.09
C LYS A 189 -11.05 4.27 53.38
N GLU A 190 -11.53 5.26 54.12
CA GLU A 190 -10.74 6.33 54.70
C GLU A 190 -9.66 5.73 55.62
N LYS A 191 -8.40 6.01 55.32
CA LYS A 191 -7.27 5.72 56.21
C LYS A 191 -6.78 7.04 56.80
N PRO A 192 -6.45 7.09 58.11
CA PRO A 192 -6.06 8.32 58.77
C PRO A 192 -4.75 8.88 58.20
N SER A 193 -4.73 10.20 58.01
CA SER A 193 -3.65 10.98 57.42
C SER A 193 -2.35 10.85 58.21
N LYS A 194 -1.41 10.04 57.71
CA LYS A 194 -0.01 10.10 58.15
C LYS A 194 0.65 11.35 57.57
N LYS A 195 1.23 12.15 58.46
CA LYS A 195 1.92 13.42 58.22
C LYS A 195 2.92 13.29 57.06
N PHE A 196 2.86 14.25 56.13
CA PHE A 196 3.61 14.27 54.88
C PHE A 196 5.11 14.47 55.13
N ALA A 197 5.90 13.41 54.99
CA ALA A 197 7.31 13.55 54.64
C ALA A 197 7.42 14.06 53.18
N PRO A 198 8.37 14.95 52.85
CA PRO A 198 8.52 15.44 51.48
C PRO A 198 8.81 14.27 50.53
N LYS A 199 7.94 14.09 49.54
CA LYS A 199 8.10 13.05 48.52
C LYS A 199 9.35 13.35 47.69
N ALA A 200 10.23 12.36 47.54
CA ALA A 200 11.40 12.48 46.67
C ALA A 200 10.98 12.95 45.27
N PRO A 201 11.75 13.84 44.62
CA PRO A 201 11.39 14.35 43.32
C PRO A 201 11.24 13.19 42.33
N LYS A 202 10.10 13.15 41.63
CA LYS A 202 9.87 12.18 40.57
C LYS A 202 11.01 12.34 39.55
N LYS A 203 11.69 11.23 39.23
CA LYS A 203 12.71 11.23 38.17
C LYS A 203 12.08 11.81 36.92
N LYS A 204 12.60 12.95 36.46
CA LYS A 204 12.18 13.53 35.18
C LYS A 204 12.66 12.56 34.10
N PHE A 205 11.75 11.75 33.58
CA PHE A 205 12.01 10.99 32.36
C PHE A 205 12.28 12.03 31.27
N ARG A 206 13.56 12.23 30.93
CA ARG A 206 13.91 12.92 29.70
C ARG A 206 13.52 11.95 28.60
N TYR A 207 12.54 12.34 27.78
CA TYR A 207 12.29 11.61 26.55
C TYR A 207 13.61 11.57 25.78
N GLU A 208 14.03 10.37 25.40
CA GLU A 208 15.02 10.21 24.35
C GLU A 208 14.65 11.12 23.18
N THR A 209 15.63 11.83 22.61
CA THR A 209 15.39 12.63 21.42
C THR A 209 14.84 11.75 20.31
N LYS A 210 14.09 12.33 19.36
CA LYS A 210 13.46 11.57 18.26
C LYS A 210 14.45 10.66 17.52
N ALA A 211 15.71 11.09 17.39
CA ALA A 211 16.79 10.29 16.83
C ALA A 211 17.10 9.04 17.68
N ILE A 212 17.26 9.18 18.99
CA ILE A 212 17.55 8.07 19.92
C ILE A 212 16.35 7.11 20.00
N ARG A 213 15.12 7.63 20.00
CA ARG A 213 13.91 6.80 19.93
C ARG A 213 13.86 5.95 18.66
N ASN A 214 14.21 6.53 17.51
CA ASN A 214 14.20 5.82 16.24
C ASN A 214 15.28 4.73 16.18
N THR A 215 16.48 4.99 16.71
CA THR A 215 17.55 3.98 16.76
C THR A 215 17.21 2.86 17.73
N ASN A 216 16.57 3.16 18.87
CA ASN A 216 16.12 2.13 19.81
C ASN A 216 14.96 1.30 19.23
N GLN A 217 14.03 1.91 18.49
CA GLN A 217 12.97 1.17 17.78
C GLN A 217 13.53 0.29 16.66
N SER A 218 14.50 0.77 15.88
CA SER A 218 15.12 -0.05 14.83
C SER A 218 15.91 -1.24 15.43
N LYS A 219 16.68 -1.01 16.51
CA LYS A 219 17.35 -2.07 17.27
C LYS A 219 16.36 -3.11 17.81
N ALA A 220 15.24 -2.67 18.39
CA ALA A 220 14.21 -3.57 18.90
C ALA A 220 13.51 -4.37 17.81
N LYS A 221 13.24 -3.76 16.64
CA LYS A 221 12.70 -4.47 15.47
C LYS A 221 13.69 -5.50 14.96
N ASN A 222 14.96 -5.12 14.76
CA ASN A 222 16.00 -6.03 14.29
C ASN A 222 16.23 -7.21 15.25
N ALA A 223 16.18 -6.98 16.57
CA ALA A 223 16.25 -8.05 17.55
C ALA A 223 15.02 -8.98 17.55
N LYS A 224 13.84 -8.51 17.12
CA LYS A 224 12.65 -9.35 16.94
C LYS A 224 12.73 -10.14 15.64
N PHE A 225 13.25 -9.56 14.56
CA PHE A 225 13.50 -10.26 13.31
C PHE A 225 14.54 -11.36 13.51
N LYS A 226 15.71 -11.06 14.10
CA LYS A 226 16.72 -12.08 14.42
C LYS A 226 16.17 -13.23 15.25
N ARG A 227 15.42 -12.96 16.32
CA ARG A 227 14.76 -14.01 17.12
C ARG A 227 13.76 -14.85 16.33
N LYS A 228 13.06 -14.26 15.36
CA LYS A 228 12.11 -14.97 14.49
C LYS A 228 12.84 -15.81 13.44
N ASP A 229 13.97 -15.32 12.95
CA ASP A 229 14.84 -16.03 12.03
C ASP A 229 15.55 -17.19 12.73
N ASP A 230 16.03 -17.00 13.97
CA ASP A 230 16.60 -18.04 14.81
C ASP A 230 15.54 -19.11 15.19
N PHE A 231 14.30 -18.70 15.44
CA PHE A 231 13.18 -19.64 15.68
C PHE A 231 12.78 -20.41 14.41
N LYS A 232 12.92 -19.80 13.22
CA LYS A 232 12.73 -20.48 11.93
C LYS A 232 13.90 -21.40 11.57
N LYS A 233 15.14 -21.06 11.96
CA LYS A 233 16.35 -21.82 11.64
C LYS A 233 16.65 -22.92 12.66
N GLY A 234 16.10 -22.81 13.89
CA GLY A 234 16.24 -23.79 14.97
C GLY A 234 15.03 -24.68 15.20
N GLY A 235 14.01 -24.63 14.33
CA GLY A 235 12.77 -25.42 14.47
C GLY A 235 12.92 -26.93 14.24
N ASP A 236 14.05 -27.39 13.71
CA ASP A 236 14.25 -28.80 13.31
C ASP A 236 15.47 -29.51 13.93
N ALA A 237 16.15 -28.90 14.92
CA ALA A 237 17.29 -29.54 15.57
C ALA A 237 17.01 -29.81 17.07
N LYS A 238 16.73 -31.10 17.35
CA LYS A 238 16.81 -31.79 18.65
C LYS A 238 15.59 -31.73 19.58
N ARG A 239 14.59 -32.54 19.23
CA ARG A 239 13.88 -33.39 20.20
C ARG A 239 14.18 -34.85 19.89
N GLY A 240 15.39 -35.29 20.24
CA GLY A 240 15.81 -36.68 20.09
C GLY A 240 17.11 -36.91 20.84
N GLY A 241 17.04 -37.70 21.91
CA GLY A 241 18.13 -38.41 22.59
C GLY A 241 19.36 -37.61 23.05
N ASP A 242 19.57 -37.50 24.37
CA ASP A 242 20.58 -38.38 24.97
C ASP A 242 20.43 -38.48 26.49
N SER A 243 20.72 -39.69 26.95
CA SER A 243 20.74 -40.14 28.32
C SER A 243 22.12 -39.91 28.95
N LYS A 244 22.17 -39.85 30.28
CA LYS A 244 23.35 -40.04 31.15
C LYS A 244 24.44 -38.94 31.17
N ARG A 245 24.46 -38.21 32.30
CA ARG A 245 25.61 -37.87 33.19
C ARG A 245 24.99 -37.02 34.32
N GLY A 246 24.81 -37.45 35.56
CA GLY A 246 25.79 -38.09 36.46
C GLY A 246 26.70 -37.02 37.05
N GLY A 247 26.50 -36.60 38.30
CA GLY A 247 27.48 -35.79 39.05
C GLY A 247 26.93 -34.73 40.01
N ASP A 248 26.48 -35.19 41.18
CA ASP A 248 26.89 -34.71 42.52
C ASP A 248 27.46 -33.27 42.67
N SER A 249 26.79 -32.41 43.47
CA SER A 249 27.38 -31.86 44.70
C SER A 249 26.59 -30.67 45.32
N LYS A 250 26.47 -30.77 46.65
CA LYS A 250 26.40 -29.69 47.66
C LYS A 250 25.07 -28.95 47.91
N ARG A 251 24.32 -29.53 48.85
CA ARG A 251 23.91 -28.95 50.16
C ARG A 251 24.26 -27.46 50.37
N GLY A 252 23.23 -26.68 50.70
CA GLY A 252 23.34 -25.37 51.34
C GLY A 252 22.02 -24.98 52.00
N GLY A 253 21.79 -25.42 53.24
CA GLY A 253 20.60 -25.11 54.00
C GLY A 253 20.57 -23.65 54.49
N GLY A 254 19.40 -23.02 54.39
CA GLY A 254 19.10 -21.73 55.02
C GLY A 254 17.85 -21.87 55.88
N LYS A 255 18.05 -22.20 57.16
CA LYS A 255 17.00 -22.36 58.17
C LYS A 255 16.21 -21.07 58.37
N GLY A 256 14.89 -21.23 58.50
CA GLY A 256 14.01 -20.19 59.03
C GLY A 256 14.39 -19.79 60.46
N LYS A 257 14.17 -18.52 60.78
CA LYS A 257 14.05 -18.02 62.15
C LYS A 257 12.67 -17.41 62.32
N ARG A 258 11.88 -18.10 63.14
CA ARG A 258 10.72 -17.55 63.83
C ARG A 258 11.22 -16.47 64.79
N ARG A 259 10.52 -15.34 64.83
CA ARG A 259 10.25 -14.56 66.04
C ARG A 259 9.07 -13.65 65.75
#